data_AF-A0A7Y2E749-F1
#
_entry.id   AF-A0A7Y2E749-F1
#
_cell.length_a   1.000
_cell.length_b   1.000
_cell.length_c   1.000
_cell.angle_alpha   90.00
_cell.angle_beta   90.00
_cell.angle_gamma   90.00
#
_symmetry.space_group_name_H-M   'P 1'
#
loop_
_entity.id
_entity.type
_entity.pdbx_description
1 polymer ?
#
loop_
_entity_poly.entity_id
_entity_poly.type
_entity_poly.pdbx_seq_one_letter_code
_entity_poly.pdbx_strand_id
1 'polypeptide(L)'
;GPADHARVLNGVSDSVVRDLVASDIARVRHEGGLYNLVLDVGSLSAGPDGERPDSSTADLIRAVMQTLREGDFWMAAGDEMALWWRLHRNIDVNVEARSRSRLYVRVSNNNGHTAEDVRVGVDLGRTVRAVNVRPELINVFRPIPDERDRPPWTLNEEGTVLQLSIRRLKPQQYRIFHIDLIGPDVGATDVAAGGGGSAGGPQ
;
A
#
# COMPACT_ATOMS: atom_id res chain seq x y z
N GLY A 1 -3.48 2.64 17.18
CA GLY A 1 -2.41 3.63 16.94
C GLY A 1 -1.18 2.86 16.50
N PRO A 2 -0.37 3.37 15.55
CA PRO A 2 0.82 2.64 15.15
C PRO A 2 1.80 2.66 16.32
N ALA A 3 2.29 1.48 16.71
CA ALA A 3 3.22 1.34 17.81
C ALA A 3 4.55 2.00 17.41
N ASP A 4 4.93 3.03 18.15
CA ASP A 4 6.16 3.79 17.94
C ASP A 4 7.32 2.97 18.53
N HIS A 5 8.20 2.45 17.68
CA HIS A 5 9.27 1.55 18.06
C HIS A 5 10.64 2.23 17.90
N ALA A 6 10.82 3.40 18.51
CA ALA A 6 12.14 3.99 18.64
C ALA A 6 12.88 3.31 19.81
N ARG A 7 13.96 2.57 19.53
CA ARG A 7 14.87 2.05 20.56
C ARG A 7 16.26 2.66 20.41
N VAL A 8 16.74 3.25 21.49
CA VAL A 8 18.08 3.84 21.60
C VAL A 8 19.09 2.71 21.84
N LEU A 9 20.05 2.54 20.94
CA LEU A 9 21.03 1.45 20.93
C LEU A 9 22.33 1.82 21.67
N ASN A 10 22.26 2.05 22.99
CA ASN A 10 23.46 2.38 23.78
C ASN A 10 23.95 1.19 24.62
N GLY A 11 25.20 0.76 24.42
CA GLY A 11 25.92 -0.16 25.31
C GLY A 11 25.64 -1.66 25.16
N VAL A 12 25.02 -2.08 24.05
CA VAL A 12 24.70 -3.49 23.74
C VAL A 12 25.70 -4.01 22.71
N SER A 13 26.13 -5.28 22.81
CA SER A 13 27.08 -5.85 21.84
C SER A 13 26.49 -5.87 20.42
N ASP A 14 27.33 -5.60 19.41
CA ASP A 14 26.93 -5.51 18.00
C ASP A 14 26.12 -6.72 17.51
N SER A 15 26.44 -7.91 18.01
CA SER A 15 25.70 -9.15 17.72
C SER A 15 24.25 -9.10 18.21
N VAL A 16 24.03 -8.64 19.44
CA VAL A 16 22.69 -8.55 20.04
C VAL A 16 21.89 -7.44 19.37
N VAL A 17 22.52 -6.32 19.02
CA VAL A 17 21.87 -5.24 18.25
C VAL A 17 21.44 -5.76 16.88
N ARG A 18 22.30 -6.50 16.18
CA ARG A 18 21.99 -7.08 14.88
C ARG A 18 20.82 -8.07 14.97
N ASP A 19 20.81 -8.95 15.95
CA ASP A 19 19.74 -9.94 16.12
C ASP A 19 18.40 -9.29 16.47
N LEU A 20 18.40 -8.25 17.32
CA LEU A 20 17.21 -7.48 17.67
C LEU A 20 16.65 -6.74 16.46
N VAL A 21 17.50 -6.04 15.70
CA VAL A 21 17.09 -5.33 14.49
C VAL A 21 16.58 -6.30 13.43
N ALA A 22 17.25 -7.44 13.23
CA ALA A 22 16.79 -8.46 12.30
C ALA A 22 15.41 -9.04 12.69
N SER A 23 15.18 -9.28 13.99
CA SER A 23 13.90 -9.76 14.48
C SER A 23 12.77 -8.74 14.29
N ASP A 24 13.03 -7.46 14.59
CA ASP A 24 12.04 -6.40 14.38
C ASP A 24 11.75 -6.16 12.88
N ILE A 25 12.77 -6.19 12.02
CA ILE A 25 12.60 -6.13 10.56
C ILE A 25 11.75 -7.32 10.07
N ALA A 26 12.03 -8.53 10.54
CA ALA A 26 11.27 -9.72 10.17
C ALA A 26 9.80 -9.60 10.60
N ARG A 27 9.54 -9.05 11.79
CA ARG A 27 8.18 -8.77 12.27
C ARG A 27 7.47 -7.76 11.37
N VAL A 28 8.08 -6.60 11.11
CA VAL A 28 7.48 -5.55 10.25
C VAL A 28 7.25 -6.06 8.83
N ARG A 29 8.11 -6.95 8.32
CA ARG A 29 7.90 -7.58 7.01
C ARG A 29 6.64 -8.47 6.99
N HIS A 30 6.37 -9.18 8.08
CA HIS A 30 5.24 -10.10 8.16
C HIS A 30 3.92 -9.38 8.47
N GLU A 31 3.94 -8.47 9.45
CA GLU A 31 2.76 -7.75 9.93
C GLU A 31 2.42 -6.54 9.06
N GLY A 32 3.40 -6.03 8.31
CA GLY A 32 3.35 -4.71 7.69
C GLY A 32 3.55 -3.60 8.72
N GLY A 33 3.97 -2.41 8.26
CA GLY A 33 4.05 -1.23 9.10
C GLY A 33 5.25 -0.34 8.82
N LEU A 34 5.53 0.53 9.79
CA LEU A 34 6.65 1.47 9.76
C LEU A 34 7.72 1.00 10.74
N TYR A 35 8.95 0.85 10.25
CA TYR A 35 10.13 0.69 11.11
C TYR A 35 10.88 2.02 11.20
N ASN A 36 10.97 2.59 12.40
CA ASN A 36 11.66 3.85 12.62
C ASN A 36 13.12 3.59 13.04
N LEU A 37 14.05 3.82 12.11
CA LEU A 37 15.48 3.72 12.41
C LEU A 37 15.99 5.05 12.99
N VAL A 38 16.26 5.06 14.28
CA VAL A 38 16.86 6.22 14.98
C VAL A 38 18.33 5.94 15.21
N LEU A 39 19.20 6.79 14.66
CA LEU A 39 20.64 6.73 14.84
C LEU A 39 21.10 7.95 15.62
N ASP A 40 21.85 7.73 16.69
CA ASP A 40 22.56 8.82 17.36
C ASP A 40 23.81 9.18 16.55
N VAL A 41 23.89 10.41 16.05
CA VAL A 41 25.04 10.87 15.28
C VAL A 41 26.27 11.07 16.17
N GLY A 42 26.09 11.24 17.48
CA GLY A 42 27.18 11.35 18.45
C GLY A 42 28.04 10.08 18.51
N SER A 43 27.45 8.90 18.29
CA SER A 43 28.18 7.62 18.21
C SER A 43 28.76 7.33 16.82
N LEU A 44 28.43 8.16 15.82
CA LEU A 44 28.96 8.13 14.45
C LEU A 44 30.02 9.22 14.20
N SER A 45 30.21 10.10 15.17
CA SER A 45 31.22 11.14 15.12
C SER A 45 32.57 10.56 15.54
N ALA A 46 33.64 11.09 14.98
CA ALA A 46 34.96 10.90 15.55
C ALA A 46 34.93 11.25 17.04
N GLY A 47 35.62 10.47 17.89
CA GLY A 47 35.79 10.83 19.30
C GLY A 47 36.35 12.26 19.43
N PRO A 48 36.28 12.89 20.62
CA PRO A 48 36.79 14.25 20.84
C PRO A 48 38.25 14.47 20.37
N ASP A 49 39.00 13.40 20.17
CA ASP A 49 40.39 13.35 19.72
C ASP A 49 40.57 13.21 18.18
N GLY A 50 39.50 13.23 17.39
CA GLY A 50 39.58 13.13 15.92
C GLY A 50 39.81 11.72 15.37
N GLU A 51 39.69 10.69 16.22
CA GLU A 51 39.74 9.29 15.79
C GLU A 51 38.52 8.95 14.93
N ARG A 52 38.73 8.31 13.77
CA ARG A 52 37.63 7.92 12.85
C ARG A 52 36.51 7.21 13.62
N PRO A 53 35.24 7.36 13.19
CA PRO A 53 34.14 6.60 13.78
C PRO A 53 34.53 5.13 13.87
N ASP A 54 34.28 4.55 15.03
CA ASP A 54 34.60 3.17 15.33
C ASP A 54 34.05 2.30 14.18
N SER A 55 34.93 1.55 13.50
CA SER A 55 34.58 0.85 12.26
C SER A 55 33.38 -0.09 12.43
N SER A 56 33.17 -0.56 13.67
CA SER A 56 32.04 -1.36 14.11
C SER A 56 30.68 -0.71 13.85
N THR A 57 30.49 0.56 14.17
CA THR A 57 29.18 1.24 14.02
C THR A 57 28.83 1.45 12.54
N ALA A 58 29.82 1.81 11.73
CA ALA A 58 29.64 1.95 10.29
C ALA A 58 29.32 0.61 9.62
N ASP A 59 29.97 -0.47 10.06
CA ASP A 59 29.71 -1.82 9.58
C ASP A 59 28.34 -2.35 10.02
N LEU A 60 27.89 -1.99 11.23
CA LEU A 60 26.54 -2.29 11.73
C LEU A 60 25.47 -1.59 10.87
N ILE A 61 25.60 -0.29 10.60
CA ILE A 61 24.65 0.44 9.74
C ILE A 61 24.63 -0.17 8.34
N ARG A 62 25.80 -0.49 7.78
CA ARG A 62 25.87 -1.12 6.46
C ARG A 62 25.13 -2.46 6.43
N ALA A 63 25.31 -3.28 7.46
CA ALA A 63 24.60 -4.56 7.59
C ALA A 63 23.09 -4.36 7.68
N VAL A 64 22.60 -3.43 8.52
CA VAL A 64 21.17 -3.12 8.65
C VAL A 64 20.58 -2.63 7.32
N MET A 65 21.26 -1.71 6.64
CA MET A 65 20.81 -1.18 5.35
C MET A 65 20.82 -2.23 4.24
N GLN A 66 21.69 -3.24 4.33
CA GLN A 66 21.69 -4.37 3.42
C GLN A 66 20.49 -5.28 3.69
N THR A 67 20.23 -5.63 4.95
CA THR A 67 19.06 -6.43 5.34
C THR A 67 17.75 -5.78 4.93
N LEU A 68 17.61 -4.46 5.11
CA LEU A 68 16.42 -3.72 4.67
C LEU A 68 16.23 -3.77 3.14
N ARG A 69 17.32 -3.66 2.38
CA ARG A 69 17.28 -3.76 0.91
C ARG A 69 16.89 -5.16 0.44
N GLU A 70 17.49 -6.20 1.02
CA GLU A 70 17.17 -7.60 0.70
C GLU A 70 15.74 -7.98 1.11
N GLY A 71 15.16 -7.26 2.08
CA GLY A 71 13.78 -7.42 2.52
C GLY A 71 12.73 -6.65 1.71
N ASP A 72 13.11 -5.98 0.61
CA ASP A 72 12.24 -5.13 -0.21
C ASP A 72 11.56 -3.98 0.57
N PHE A 73 12.24 -3.43 1.59
CA PHE A 73 11.71 -2.30 2.34
C PHE A 73 11.79 -1.00 1.53
N TRP A 74 10.70 -0.24 1.55
CA TRP A 74 10.73 1.15 1.10
C TRP A 74 11.39 2.03 2.18
N MET A 75 12.59 2.51 1.88
CA MET A 75 13.33 3.44 2.73
C MET A 75 13.01 4.87 2.28
N ALA A 76 12.48 5.68 3.19
CA ALA A 76 12.05 7.04 2.91
C ALA A 76 12.43 7.97 4.06
N ALA A 77 12.59 9.26 3.75
CA ALA A 77 12.72 10.28 4.78
C ALA A 77 11.37 10.54 5.48
N GLY A 78 11.41 11.14 6.68
CA GLY A 78 10.20 11.35 7.48
C GLY A 78 9.18 12.27 6.81
N ASP A 79 9.63 13.25 6.04
CA ASP A 79 8.80 14.16 5.25
C ASP A 79 8.16 13.45 4.04
N GLU A 80 8.90 12.59 3.35
CA GLU A 80 8.40 11.73 2.28
C GLU A 80 7.32 10.76 2.80
N MET A 81 7.56 10.12 3.95
CA MET A 81 6.59 9.27 4.62
C MET A 81 5.35 10.05 5.05
N ALA A 82 5.51 11.27 5.59
CA ALA A 82 4.40 12.13 5.97
C ALA A 82 3.57 12.56 4.75
N LEU A 83 4.22 12.87 3.62
CA LEU A 83 3.54 13.16 2.36
C LEU A 83 2.76 11.94 1.85
N TRP A 84 3.40 10.77 1.82
CA TRP A 84 2.75 9.52 1.42
C TRP A 84 1.52 9.22 2.28
N TRP A 85 1.64 9.36 3.60
CA TRP A 85 0.53 9.13 4.54
C TRP A 85 -0.64 10.10 4.33
N ARG A 86 -0.34 11.37 4.05
CA ARG A 86 -1.37 12.38 3.70
C ARG A 86 -2.04 12.07 2.36
N LEU A 87 -1.27 11.58 1.39
CA LEU A 87 -1.79 11.19 0.10
C LEU A 87 -2.70 9.98 0.25
N HIS A 88 -2.22 8.93 0.92
CA HIS A 88 -2.92 7.67 1.11
C HIS A 88 -4.24 7.82 1.87
N ARG A 89 -4.27 8.60 2.97
CA ARG A 89 -5.49 8.77 3.79
C ARG A 89 -6.64 9.52 3.11
N ASN A 90 -6.36 10.28 2.06
CA ASN A 90 -7.35 11.12 1.40
C ASN A 90 -7.68 10.63 -0.03
N ILE A 91 -7.04 9.55 -0.49
CA ILE A 91 -7.55 8.77 -1.62
C ILE A 91 -8.70 7.91 -1.11
N ASP A 92 -9.90 8.21 -1.57
CA ASP A 92 -11.10 7.45 -1.23
C ASP A 92 -11.47 6.52 -2.39
N VAL A 93 -11.69 5.25 -2.07
CA VAL A 93 -12.05 4.20 -3.02
C VAL A 93 -13.39 3.63 -2.59
N ASN A 94 -14.42 3.88 -3.40
CA ASN A 94 -15.74 3.30 -3.21
C ASN A 94 -15.97 2.22 -4.28
N VAL A 95 -16.31 1.00 -3.82
CA VAL A 95 -16.61 -0.15 -4.68
C VAL A 95 -18.06 -0.55 -4.47
N GLU A 96 -18.88 -0.44 -5.51
CA GLU A 96 -20.30 -0.81 -5.49
C GLU A 96 -20.56 -1.97 -6.44
N ALA A 97 -21.11 -3.07 -5.93
CA ALA A 97 -21.63 -4.15 -6.77
C ALA A 97 -22.94 -3.72 -7.42
N ARG A 98 -22.97 -3.62 -8.76
CA ARG A 98 -24.17 -3.28 -9.53
C ARG A 98 -24.94 -4.52 -10.00
N SER A 99 -24.24 -5.62 -10.19
CA SER A 99 -24.82 -6.94 -10.45
C SER A 99 -23.84 -8.02 -9.98
N ARG A 100 -24.24 -9.30 -10.12
CA ARG A 100 -23.31 -10.42 -9.90
C ARG A 100 -22.08 -10.36 -10.79
N SER A 101 -22.12 -9.70 -11.94
CA SER A 101 -21.03 -9.66 -12.92
C SER A 101 -20.50 -8.26 -13.19
N ARG A 102 -20.94 -7.24 -12.45
CA ARG A 102 -20.53 -5.86 -12.67
C ARG A 102 -20.25 -5.13 -11.36
N LEU A 103 -19.06 -4.55 -11.28
CA LEU A 103 -18.64 -3.65 -10.21
C LEU A 103 -18.48 -2.23 -10.74
N TYR A 104 -18.71 -1.28 -9.86
CA TYR A 104 -18.49 0.14 -10.08
C TYR A 104 -17.44 0.60 -9.07
N VAL A 105 -16.30 1.08 -9.58
CA VAL A 105 -15.18 1.52 -8.74
C VAL A 105 -14.97 3.00 -8.96
N ARG A 106 -15.16 3.78 -7.90
CA ARG A 106 -14.86 5.21 -7.88
C ARG A 106 -13.62 5.44 -7.04
N VAL A 107 -12.62 6.06 -7.64
CA VAL A 107 -11.39 6.49 -6.97
C VAL A 107 -11.36 8.00 -6.97
N SER A 108 -11.31 8.63 -5.80
CA SER A 108 -11.29 10.09 -5.65
C SER A 108 -10.08 10.56 -4.88
N ASN A 109 -9.54 11.72 -5.27
CA ASN A 109 -8.48 12.41 -4.56
C ASN A 109 -9.08 13.61 -3.84
N ASN A 110 -9.32 13.46 -2.54
CA ASN A 110 -9.86 14.53 -1.70
C ASN A 110 -8.74 15.39 -1.09
N ASN A 111 -7.52 15.22 -1.56
CA ASN A 111 -6.30 15.83 -1.06
C ASN A 111 -6.11 17.21 -1.70
N GLY A 112 -5.21 18.02 -1.13
CA GLY A 112 -4.73 19.26 -1.74
C GLY A 112 -3.60 19.07 -2.77
N HIS A 113 -3.13 17.84 -2.97
CA HIS A 113 -1.98 17.52 -3.82
C HIS A 113 -2.34 16.54 -4.93
N THR A 114 -1.59 16.58 -6.03
CA THR A 114 -1.71 15.57 -7.09
C THR A 114 -1.15 14.24 -6.56
N ALA A 115 -1.93 13.17 -6.68
CA ALA A 115 -1.46 11.82 -6.43
C ALA A 115 -0.96 11.22 -7.75
N GLU A 116 0.28 10.75 -7.74
CA GLU A 116 0.92 10.08 -8.88
C GLU A 116 1.01 8.58 -8.60
N ASP A 117 0.85 7.78 -9.66
CA ASP A 117 0.96 6.31 -9.63
C ASP A 117 0.13 5.62 -8.53
N VAL A 118 -1.13 6.04 -8.38
CA VAL A 118 -2.07 5.45 -7.43
C VAL A 118 -2.41 4.02 -7.87
N ARG A 119 -2.12 3.04 -7.01
CA ARG A 119 -2.53 1.64 -7.21
C ARG A 119 -3.69 1.31 -6.29
N VAL A 120 -4.77 0.79 -6.87
CA VAL A 120 -5.98 0.39 -6.14
C VAL A 120 -6.18 -1.10 -6.33
N GLY A 121 -6.14 -1.86 -5.23
CA GLY A 121 -6.54 -3.26 -5.21
C GLY A 121 -8.04 -3.36 -4.93
N VAL A 122 -8.76 -4.07 -5.79
CA VAL A 122 -10.19 -4.35 -5.64
C VAL A 122 -10.34 -5.86 -5.48
N ASP A 123 -10.76 -6.28 -4.29
CA ASP A 123 -11.17 -7.66 -4.05
C ASP A 123 -12.49 -7.91 -4.80
N LEU A 124 -12.46 -8.90 -5.71
CA LEU A 124 -13.62 -9.27 -6.52
C LEU A 124 -14.56 -10.23 -5.77
N GLY A 125 -14.15 -10.74 -4.61
CA GLY A 125 -14.89 -11.70 -3.79
C GLY A 125 -15.03 -13.09 -4.40
N ARG A 126 -14.48 -13.30 -5.61
CA ARG A 126 -14.52 -14.56 -6.35
C ARG A 126 -13.41 -14.61 -7.39
N THR A 127 -13.07 -15.81 -7.82
CA THR A 127 -12.14 -16.06 -8.91
C THR A 127 -12.80 -15.75 -10.26
N VAL A 128 -12.21 -14.85 -11.04
CA VAL A 128 -12.63 -14.55 -12.41
C VAL A 128 -11.51 -14.88 -13.39
N ARG A 129 -11.86 -15.29 -14.61
CA ARG A 129 -10.88 -15.60 -15.66
C ARG A 129 -10.34 -14.34 -16.33
N ALA A 130 -11.20 -13.35 -16.48
CA ALA A 130 -10.88 -12.08 -17.10
C ALA A 130 -11.80 -10.98 -16.56
N VAL A 131 -11.35 -9.74 -16.72
CA VAL A 131 -12.16 -8.55 -16.44
C VAL A 131 -12.15 -7.64 -17.65
N ASN A 132 -13.23 -6.90 -17.84
CA ASN A 132 -13.28 -5.80 -18.79
C ASN A 132 -13.45 -4.50 -18.01
N VAL A 133 -12.38 -3.71 -17.95
CA VAL A 133 -12.36 -2.40 -17.29
C VAL A 133 -12.65 -1.30 -18.30
N ARG A 134 -13.70 -0.52 -18.05
CA ARG A 134 -14.12 0.62 -18.88
C ARG A 134 -14.19 1.90 -18.04
N PRO A 135 -13.44 2.95 -18.39
CA PRO A 135 -13.55 4.22 -17.68
C PRO A 135 -14.86 4.91 -18.03
N GLU A 136 -15.49 5.54 -17.03
CA GLU A 136 -16.57 6.49 -17.27
C GLU A 136 -15.96 7.85 -17.61
N LEU A 137 -16.31 8.36 -18.80
CA LEU A 137 -15.88 9.68 -19.23
C LEU A 137 -16.82 10.73 -18.63
N ILE A 138 -16.36 11.41 -17.59
CA ILE A 138 -17.10 12.50 -16.95
C ILE A 138 -16.42 13.83 -17.31
N ASN A 139 -17.17 14.75 -17.92
CA ASN A 139 -16.69 16.07 -18.38
C ASN A 139 -15.54 16.03 -19.39
N VAL A 140 -15.52 15.04 -20.29
CA VAL A 140 -14.51 14.95 -21.33
C VAL A 140 -15.08 15.56 -22.62
N PHE A 141 -14.67 16.80 -22.94
CA PHE A 141 -14.92 17.41 -24.26
C PHE A 141 -14.12 16.71 -25.38
N ARG A 142 -13.36 15.66 -25.06
CA ARG A 142 -12.65 14.82 -26.04
C ARG A 142 -13.46 13.56 -26.30
N PRO A 143 -13.73 13.21 -27.57
CA PRO A 143 -14.58 12.09 -27.94
C PRO A 143 -13.92 10.71 -27.81
N ILE A 144 -12.63 10.63 -27.46
CA ILE A 144 -11.89 9.36 -27.40
C ILE A 144 -11.13 9.29 -26.06
N PRO A 145 -11.31 8.23 -25.26
CA PRO A 145 -10.44 7.96 -24.11
C PRO A 145 -9.01 7.74 -24.59
N ASP A 146 -8.06 8.54 -24.11
CA ASP A 146 -6.65 8.29 -24.38
C ASP A 146 -6.18 7.09 -23.51
N GLU A 147 -5.02 6.50 -23.80
CA GLU A 147 -4.39 5.45 -22.96
C GLU A 147 -4.15 5.92 -21.50
N ARG A 148 -4.26 7.22 -21.24
CA ARG A 148 -4.23 7.81 -19.90
C ARG A 148 -5.52 7.60 -19.11
N ASP A 149 -6.65 7.43 -19.78
CA ASP A 149 -7.97 7.28 -19.17
C ASP A 149 -8.33 5.81 -18.94
N ARG A 150 -7.77 4.88 -19.72
CA ARG A 150 -7.86 3.44 -19.45
C ARG A 150 -6.66 3.00 -18.60
N PRO A 151 -6.81 2.84 -17.28
CA PRO A 151 -5.69 2.47 -16.44
C PRO A 151 -5.17 1.09 -16.86
N PRO A 152 -3.84 0.88 -16.91
CA PRO A 152 -3.32 -0.47 -16.93
C PRO A 152 -3.83 -1.20 -15.70
N TRP A 153 -4.22 -2.45 -15.91
CA TRP A 153 -4.76 -3.30 -14.85
C TRP A 153 -4.12 -4.68 -14.92
N THR A 154 -3.96 -5.30 -13.76
CA THR A 154 -3.47 -6.67 -13.62
C THR A 154 -4.42 -7.43 -12.72
N LEU A 155 -4.59 -8.71 -13.02
CA LEU A 155 -5.39 -9.62 -12.22
C LEU A 155 -4.43 -10.55 -11.47
N ASN A 156 -4.43 -10.47 -10.15
CA ASN A 156 -3.52 -11.20 -9.28
C ASN A 156 -4.25 -12.38 -8.62
N GLU A 157 -3.51 -13.21 -7.87
CA GLU A 157 -4.06 -14.23 -6.97
C GLU A 157 -5.10 -15.14 -7.64
N GLU A 158 -4.70 -15.73 -8.78
CA GLU A 158 -5.54 -16.67 -9.55
C GLU A 158 -6.84 -16.08 -10.14
N GLY A 159 -7.09 -14.78 -9.98
CA GLY A 159 -8.30 -14.15 -10.46
C GLY A 159 -9.16 -13.44 -9.42
N THR A 160 -8.68 -13.28 -8.19
CA THR A 160 -9.49 -12.73 -7.07
C THR A 160 -9.31 -11.24 -6.86
N VAL A 161 -8.11 -10.70 -7.13
CA VAL A 161 -7.80 -9.28 -6.88
C VAL A 161 -7.47 -8.58 -8.19
N LEU A 162 -8.23 -7.53 -8.50
CA LEU A 162 -7.95 -6.62 -9.60
C LEU A 162 -7.12 -5.43 -9.10
N GLN A 163 -5.94 -5.23 -9.66
CA GLN A 163 -5.13 -4.04 -9.43
C GLN A 163 -5.33 -3.04 -10.56
N LEU A 164 -5.77 -1.82 -10.21
CA LEU A 164 -5.92 -0.69 -11.11
C LEU A 164 -4.79 0.32 -10.87
N SER A 165 -4.10 0.75 -11.92
CA SER A 165 -3.03 1.75 -11.82
C SER A 165 -3.43 3.08 -12.45
N ILE A 166 -3.57 4.13 -11.64
CA ILE A 166 -3.94 5.48 -12.06
C ILE A 166 -2.69 6.36 -12.00
N ARG A 167 -2.14 6.69 -13.18
CA ARG A 167 -0.88 7.46 -13.29
C ARG A 167 -0.93 8.82 -12.60
N ARG A 168 -2.05 9.54 -12.71
CA ARG A 168 -2.19 10.88 -12.15
C ARG A 168 -3.63 11.21 -11.80
N LEU A 169 -3.86 11.61 -10.55
CA LEU A 169 -5.14 12.04 -10.03
C LEU A 169 -4.97 13.40 -9.36
N LYS A 170 -5.54 14.46 -9.94
CA LYS A 170 -5.41 15.83 -9.41
C LYS A 170 -6.26 16.04 -8.15
N PRO A 171 -5.99 17.10 -7.35
CA PRO A 171 -6.86 17.50 -6.25
C PRO A 171 -8.32 17.61 -6.70
N GLN A 172 -9.25 17.10 -5.88
CA GLN A 172 -10.70 17.13 -6.11
C GLN A 172 -11.16 16.42 -7.39
N GLN A 173 -10.28 15.62 -8.00
CA GLN A 173 -10.61 14.82 -9.17
C GLN A 173 -11.01 13.41 -8.74
N TYR A 174 -11.94 12.82 -9.47
CA TYR A 174 -12.29 11.43 -9.35
C TYR A 174 -12.27 10.72 -10.70
N ARG A 175 -12.04 9.41 -10.66
CA ARG A 175 -12.13 8.49 -11.78
C ARG A 175 -13.11 7.40 -11.43
N ILE A 176 -13.84 6.96 -12.44
CA ILE A 176 -14.86 5.94 -12.29
C ILE A 176 -14.60 4.85 -13.31
N PHE A 177 -14.68 3.62 -12.87
CA PHE A 177 -14.45 2.44 -13.68
C PHE A 177 -15.63 1.47 -13.56
N HIS A 178 -16.15 1.06 -14.70
CA HIS A 178 -17.08 -0.05 -14.83
C HIS A 178 -16.26 -1.30 -15.08
N ILE A 179 -16.39 -2.28 -14.19
CA ILE A 179 -15.66 -3.54 -14.28
C ILE A 179 -16.67 -4.65 -14.53
N ASP A 180 -16.62 -5.24 -15.72
CA ASP A 180 -17.37 -6.44 -16.03
C ASP A 180 -16.51 -7.68 -15.75
N LEU A 181 -17.06 -8.63 -14.99
CA LEU A 181 -16.41 -9.87 -14.58
C LEU A 181 -16.75 -10.99 -15.56
N ILE A 182 -15.72 -11.64 -16.13
CA ILE A 182 -15.86 -12.70 -17.14
C ILE A 182 -15.20 -13.98 -16.60
N GLY A 183 -15.98 -15.01 -16.34
CA GLY A 183 -15.49 -16.28 -15.81
C GLY A 183 -16.51 -16.96 -14.90
N PRO A 184 -16.27 -18.22 -14.50
CA PRO A 184 -17.29 -19.05 -13.89
C PRO A 184 -17.69 -18.55 -12.51
N ASP A 185 -19.00 -18.44 -12.31
CA ASP A 185 -19.63 -18.20 -11.01
C ASP A 185 -19.67 -19.54 -10.26
N VAL A 186 -18.58 -19.94 -9.59
CA VAL A 186 -18.52 -21.22 -8.85
C VAL A 186 -19.30 -21.17 -7.52
N GLY A 187 -20.20 -20.18 -7.35
CA GLY A 187 -20.99 -19.96 -6.13
C GLY A 187 -22.50 -20.07 -6.31
N ALA A 188 -23.01 -20.51 -7.46
CA ALA A 188 -24.44 -20.75 -7.64
C ALA A 188 -24.80 -22.21 -7.33
N THR A 189 -24.62 -22.63 -6.07
CA THR A 189 -25.49 -23.67 -5.51
C THR A 189 -26.86 -23.05 -5.30
N ASP A 190 -27.84 -23.56 -6.03
CA ASP A 190 -29.25 -23.33 -5.79
C ASP A 190 -29.58 -23.55 -4.31
N VAL A 191 -29.82 -22.48 -3.56
CA VAL A 191 -30.64 -22.52 -2.35
C VAL A 191 -31.75 -21.51 -2.54
N ALA A 192 -32.85 -22.02 -3.09
CA ALA A 192 -34.16 -21.44 -2.91
C ALA A 192 -34.52 -21.43 -1.40
N ALA A 193 -35.31 -20.41 -1.03
CA ALA A 193 -36.05 -20.24 0.22
C ALA A 193 -35.31 -19.63 1.42
N GLY A 194 -35.88 -18.54 1.93
CA GLY A 194 -35.68 -18.10 3.32
C GLY A 194 -35.26 -16.65 3.46
N GLY A 195 -36.24 -15.75 3.51
CA GLY A 195 -36.03 -14.36 3.90
C GLY A 195 -35.56 -14.22 5.35
N GLY A 196 -34.94 -13.08 5.65
CA GLY A 196 -34.58 -12.69 7.02
C GLY A 196 -33.33 -11.82 7.07
N GLY A 197 -33.46 -10.53 6.73
CA GLY A 197 -32.48 -9.53 7.13
C GLY A 197 -32.52 -9.35 8.65
N SER A 198 -31.38 -9.45 9.32
CA SER A 198 -31.21 -9.04 10.71
C SER A 198 -30.10 -8.02 10.80
N ALA A 199 -30.48 -6.81 11.21
CA ALA A 199 -29.59 -5.78 11.71
C ALA A 199 -28.98 -6.21 13.05
N GLY A 200 -27.70 -5.89 13.26
CA GLY A 200 -27.01 -6.03 14.53
C GLY A 200 -26.00 -4.90 14.67
N GLY A 201 -26.43 -3.83 15.33
CA GLY A 201 -25.55 -2.77 15.83
C GLY A 201 -24.71 -3.24 17.04
N PRO A 202 -23.83 -2.37 17.54
CA PRO A 202 -22.63 -2.77 18.27
C PRO A 202 -22.87 -3.05 19.76
N GLN A 203 -22.05 -3.93 20.32
CA GLN A 203 -21.48 -3.85 21.67
C GLN A 203 -20.01 -4.24 21.62
#